data_AF-A0A7J9FLS9-F1
#
_entry.id   AF-A0A7J9FLS9-F1
#
_cell.length_a   1.000
_cell.length_b   1.000
_cell.length_c   1.000
_cell.angle_alpha   90.00
_cell.angle_beta   90.00
_cell.angle_gamma   90.00
#
_symmetry.space_group_name_H-M   'P 1'
#
loop_
_entity.id
_entity.type
_entity.pdbx_description
1 polymer ?
#
loop_
_entity_poly.entity_id
_entity_poly.type
_entity_poly.pdbx_seq_one_letter_code
_entity_poly.pdbx_strand_id
1 'polypeptide(L)'
;MVINPIDRCWRCKKNWAKNRERLAKCVLGFGHKTHGGNKGEYYLVTDNSGDVVNPKLGTLHHIVIQKRPLRIIFAHDMNIKLSQELMFQSHKKIDGRGANVHIAYGYGITLQFVHNVIIHNIHIHRKVKSSGGLIRDSENFYGYRIVGDGDGISIFGSS
;
A
#
# COMPACT_ATOMS: atom_id res chain seq x y z
N MET A 1 10.15 -9.54 -27.53
CA MET A 1 9.36 -8.84 -26.49
C MET A 1 10.10 -7.57 -26.09
N VAL A 2 9.51 -6.39 -26.31
CA VAL A 2 10.09 -5.12 -25.84
C VAL A 2 9.71 -4.96 -24.36
N ILE A 3 10.72 -4.88 -23.48
CA ILE A 3 10.52 -4.69 -22.04
C ILE A 3 10.94 -3.27 -21.69
N ASN A 4 10.04 -2.54 -21.01
CA ASN A 4 10.28 -1.17 -20.57
C ASN A 4 11.50 -1.09 -19.60
N PRO A 5 12.17 0.07 -19.48
CA PRO A 5 13.39 0.19 -18.68
C PRO A 5 13.24 -0.21 -17.21
N ILE A 6 12.09 0.09 -16.59
CA ILE A 6 11.80 -0.23 -15.19
C ILE A 6 11.77 -1.77 -15.03
N ASP A 7 10.98 -2.46 -15.84
CA ASP A 7 10.86 -3.92 -15.76
C ASP A 7 12.13 -4.65 -16.17
N ARG A 8 12.89 -4.10 -17.12
CA ARG A 8 14.21 -4.64 -17.48
C ARG A 8 15.17 -4.65 -16.29
N CYS A 9 15.10 -3.64 -15.43
CA CYS A 9 16.00 -3.48 -14.29
C CYS A 9 15.79 -4.55 -13.19
N TRP A 10 14.55 -4.99 -12.93
CA TRP A 10 14.25 -5.96 -11.87
C TRP A 10 13.69 -7.29 -12.38
N ARG A 11 12.70 -7.29 -13.29
CA ARG A 11 11.93 -8.49 -13.69
C ARG A 11 12.74 -9.46 -14.55
N CYS A 12 13.70 -8.93 -15.32
CA CYS A 12 14.59 -9.75 -16.16
C CYS A 12 15.72 -10.43 -15.39
N LYS A 13 15.83 -10.22 -14.07
CA LYS A 13 16.86 -10.87 -13.26
C LYS A 13 16.38 -12.27 -12.85
N LYS A 14 17.23 -13.28 -13.00
CA LYS A 14 16.91 -14.70 -12.70
C LYS A 14 16.26 -14.90 -11.32
N ASN A 15 16.71 -14.13 -10.31
CA ASN A 15 16.23 -14.24 -8.92
C ASN A 15 15.24 -13.14 -8.52
N TRP A 16 14.52 -12.51 -9.47
CA TRP A 16 13.65 -11.36 -9.16
C TRP A 16 12.60 -11.67 -8.08
N ALA A 17 12.05 -12.89 -8.08
CA ALA A 17 11.03 -13.32 -7.12
C ALA A 17 11.58 -13.45 -5.70
N LYS A 18 12.86 -13.85 -5.56
CA LYS A 18 13.58 -13.93 -4.27
C LYS A 18 14.15 -12.55 -3.87
N ASN A 19 14.48 -11.70 -4.84
CA ASN A 19 15.03 -10.36 -4.62
C ASN A 19 13.97 -9.29 -4.85
N ARG A 20 12.94 -9.30 -4.01
CA ARG A 20 11.82 -8.37 -4.09
C ARG A 20 12.24 -6.90 -3.93
N GLU A 21 13.36 -6.65 -3.28
CA GLU A 21 13.85 -5.29 -2.99
C GLU A 21 14.43 -4.57 -4.19
N ARG A 22 14.90 -5.30 -5.20
CA ARG A 22 15.48 -4.68 -6.39
C ARG A 22 14.52 -3.72 -7.09
N LEU A 23 13.21 -3.97 -7.05
CA LEU A 23 12.19 -3.08 -7.61
C LEU A 23 12.35 -1.62 -7.18
N ALA A 24 12.65 -1.37 -5.89
CA ALA A 24 12.80 -0.02 -5.35
C ALA A 24 14.04 0.73 -5.90
N LYS A 25 14.98 0.02 -6.55
CA LYS A 25 16.16 0.60 -7.22
C LYS A 25 15.94 0.83 -8.72
N CYS A 26 14.75 0.52 -9.23
CA CYS A 26 14.43 0.54 -10.65
C CYS A 26 13.42 1.63 -11.01
N VAL A 27 13.06 2.51 -10.06
CA VAL A 27 12.14 3.62 -10.29
C VAL A 27 12.82 4.68 -11.15
N LEU A 28 12.09 5.22 -12.12
CA LEU A 28 12.53 6.29 -13.02
C LEU A 28 11.54 7.46 -12.97
N GLY A 29 11.92 8.60 -13.55
CA GLY A 29 11.09 9.81 -13.58
C GLY A 29 11.16 10.61 -12.27
N PHE A 30 10.15 11.45 -12.00
CA PHE A 30 10.15 12.33 -10.82
C PHE A 30 10.20 11.56 -9.49
N GLY A 31 9.61 10.36 -9.44
CA GLY A 31 9.65 9.47 -8.27
C GLY A 31 10.94 8.64 -8.10
N HIS A 32 12.01 8.88 -8.88
CA HIS A 32 13.22 8.04 -8.84
C HIS A 32 13.91 7.96 -7.47
N LYS A 33 13.64 8.91 -6.56
CA LYS A 33 14.15 8.90 -5.18
C LYS A 33 13.29 8.10 -4.21
N THR A 34 12.18 7.51 -4.66
CA THR A 34 11.30 6.71 -3.79
C THR A 34 11.96 5.37 -3.46
N HIS A 35 12.17 5.14 -2.17
CA HIS A 35 12.73 3.87 -1.68
C HIS A 35 11.67 2.98 -1.00
N GLY A 36 10.44 3.46 -0.78
CA GLY A 36 9.40 2.70 -0.09
C GLY A 36 9.78 2.37 1.35
N GLY A 37 9.39 1.17 1.81
CA GLY A 37 9.82 0.58 3.08
C GLY A 37 11.20 -0.09 3.05
N ASN A 38 12.09 0.30 2.14
CA ASN A 38 13.45 -0.23 2.08
C ASN A 38 14.15 -0.07 3.44
N LYS A 39 14.93 -1.08 3.85
CA LYS A 39 15.49 -1.27 5.21
C LYS A 39 14.48 -1.64 6.32
N GLY A 40 13.18 -1.65 6.04
CA GLY A 40 12.16 -2.15 6.96
C GLY A 40 12.10 -3.68 7.03
N GLU A 41 11.41 -4.23 8.01
CA GLU A 41 11.14 -5.67 8.08
C GLU A 41 10.07 -6.08 7.04
N TYR A 42 10.08 -7.36 6.65
CA TYR A 42 8.94 -7.91 5.93
C TYR A 42 7.77 -8.07 6.90
N TYR A 43 6.58 -7.67 6.46
CA TYR A 43 5.34 -7.97 7.14
C TYR A 43 4.44 -8.76 6.20
N LEU A 44 3.96 -9.91 6.67
CA LEU A 44 3.04 -10.76 5.95
C LEU A 44 1.60 -10.44 6.37
N VAL A 45 0.81 -9.93 5.43
CA VAL A 45 -0.65 -9.81 5.60
C VAL A 45 -1.24 -11.20 5.50
N THR A 46 -2.00 -11.59 6.51
CA THR A 46 -2.68 -12.90 6.63
C THR A 46 -4.19 -12.76 6.80
N ASP A 47 -4.67 -11.57 7.15
CA ASP A 47 -6.07 -11.30 7.46
C ASP A 47 -6.59 -10.18 6.55
N ASN A 48 -7.66 -10.46 5.81
CA ASN A 48 -8.28 -9.50 4.88
C ASN A 48 -9.43 -8.71 5.52
N SER A 49 -9.71 -8.92 6.81
CA SER A 49 -10.61 -8.07 7.58
C SER A 49 -9.98 -6.70 7.84
N GLY A 50 -10.80 -5.74 8.24
CA GLY A 50 -10.33 -4.37 8.46
C GLY A 50 -11.29 -3.60 9.34
N ASP A 51 -10.99 -3.58 10.64
CA ASP A 51 -11.49 -2.54 11.53
C ASP A 51 -10.64 -1.28 11.32
N VAL A 52 -11.30 -0.15 11.10
CA VAL A 52 -10.66 1.12 10.75
C VAL A 52 -10.05 1.79 11.99
N VAL A 53 -10.68 1.63 13.16
CA VAL A 53 -10.31 2.34 14.39
C VAL A 53 -9.44 1.46 15.28
N ASN A 54 -9.65 0.15 15.29
CA ASN A 54 -8.89 -0.81 16.09
C ASN A 54 -8.41 -1.97 15.21
N PRO A 55 -7.50 -1.71 14.26
CA PRO A 55 -7.12 -2.72 13.30
C PRO A 55 -6.36 -3.86 13.96
N LYS A 56 -6.81 -5.10 13.66
CA LYS A 56 -6.21 -6.32 14.20
C LYS A 56 -4.82 -6.58 13.60
N LEU A 57 -3.92 -7.14 14.39
CA LEU A 57 -2.64 -7.66 13.92
C LEU A 57 -2.85 -8.63 12.75
N GLY A 58 -2.01 -8.54 11.72
CA GLY A 58 -2.10 -9.34 10.49
C GLY A 58 -2.93 -8.71 9.38
N THR A 59 -3.68 -7.63 9.65
CA THR A 59 -4.49 -6.91 8.65
C THR A 59 -3.71 -5.83 7.93
N LEU A 60 -4.08 -5.53 6.69
CA LEU A 60 -3.46 -4.45 5.92
C LEU A 60 -3.58 -3.10 6.64
N HIS A 61 -4.75 -2.80 7.23
CA HIS A 61 -4.98 -1.57 8.01
C HIS A 61 -3.97 -1.39 9.14
N HIS A 62 -3.72 -2.45 9.92
CA HIS A 62 -2.80 -2.37 11.06
C HIS A 62 -1.38 -2.01 10.60
N ILE A 63 -0.95 -2.53 9.45
CA ILE A 63 0.44 -2.46 9.00
C ILE A 63 0.76 -1.12 8.34
N VAL A 64 -0.17 -0.56 7.58
CA VAL A 64 0.08 0.70 6.86
C VAL A 64 0.20 1.91 7.78
N ILE A 65 -0.41 1.86 8.97
CA ILE A 65 -0.39 2.94 9.98
C ILE A 65 0.83 2.90 10.93
N GLN A 66 1.68 1.87 10.83
CA GLN A 66 2.86 1.73 11.68
C GLN A 66 3.88 2.84 11.35
N LYS A 67 4.51 3.46 12.34
CA LYS A 67 5.49 4.54 12.07
C LYS A 67 6.79 4.04 11.42
N ARG A 68 7.18 2.80 11.70
CA ARG A 68 8.41 2.20 11.17
C ARG A 68 8.33 1.87 9.67
N PRO A 69 9.47 1.82 8.95
CA PRO A 69 9.51 1.34 7.58
C PRO A 69 9.08 -0.12 7.47
N LEU A 70 8.21 -0.46 6.52
CA LEU A 70 7.70 -1.84 6.35
C LEU A 70 7.58 -2.26 4.89
N ARG A 71 7.91 -3.52 4.64
CA ARG A 71 7.76 -4.21 3.35
C ARG A 71 6.63 -5.21 3.44
N ILE A 72 5.48 -4.81 2.92
CA ILE A 72 4.20 -5.49 3.08
C ILE A 72 4.01 -6.45 1.91
N ILE A 73 3.87 -7.73 2.22
CA ILE A 73 3.57 -8.83 1.29
C ILE A 73 2.32 -9.58 1.76
N PHE A 74 1.78 -10.45 0.92
CA PHE A 74 0.52 -11.15 1.19
C PHE A 74 0.74 -12.66 1.20
N ALA A 75 0.11 -13.35 2.16
CA ALA A 75 0.25 -14.79 2.33
C ALA A 75 -0.43 -15.60 1.21
N HIS A 76 -1.53 -15.09 0.68
CA HIS A 76 -2.35 -15.74 -0.35
C HIS A 76 -3.18 -14.68 -1.07
N ASP A 77 -3.99 -15.12 -2.03
CA ASP A 77 -4.96 -14.28 -2.73
C ASP A 77 -5.95 -13.67 -1.73
N MET A 78 -6.24 -12.38 -1.89
CA MET A 78 -7.05 -11.64 -0.94
C MET A 78 -8.00 -10.68 -1.62
N ASN A 79 -9.25 -10.66 -1.14
CA ASN A 79 -10.22 -9.62 -1.45
C ASN A 79 -10.41 -8.77 -0.19
N ILE A 80 -9.92 -7.54 -0.22
CA ILE A 80 -9.94 -6.58 0.88
C ILE A 80 -11.01 -5.54 0.56
N LYS A 81 -12.09 -5.54 1.34
CA LYS A 81 -13.13 -4.51 1.29
C LYS A 81 -12.88 -3.51 2.40
N LEU A 82 -12.56 -2.27 2.03
CA LEU A 82 -12.30 -1.19 2.98
C LEU A 82 -13.62 -0.52 3.37
N SER A 83 -13.87 -0.42 4.68
CA SER A 83 -15.05 0.22 5.27
C SER A 83 -14.85 1.71 5.59
N GLN A 84 -13.63 2.23 5.48
CA GLN A 84 -13.25 3.65 5.33
C GLN A 84 -11.96 3.75 4.50
N GLU A 85 -11.48 4.96 4.21
CA GLU A 85 -10.20 5.16 3.52
C GLU A 85 -9.02 4.51 4.24
N LEU A 86 -8.14 3.86 3.49
CA LEU A 86 -6.92 3.27 4.02
C LEU A 86 -5.80 4.31 4.02
N MET A 87 -5.48 4.83 5.19
CA MET A 87 -4.43 5.80 5.43
C MET A 87 -3.07 5.14 5.58
N PHE A 88 -2.04 5.74 4.97
CA PHE A 88 -0.67 5.25 5.06
C PHE A 88 0.17 6.17 5.93
N GLN A 89 1.16 5.59 6.59
CA GLN A 89 2.35 6.29 7.07
C GLN A 89 3.46 6.26 6.01
N SER A 90 4.48 7.11 6.18
CA SER A 90 5.67 7.12 5.32
C SER A 90 6.43 5.80 5.34
N HIS A 91 7.33 5.62 4.37
CA HIS A 91 8.24 4.47 4.28
C HIS A 91 7.54 3.11 4.20
N LYS A 92 6.55 3.01 3.30
CA LYS A 92 5.80 1.78 3.07
C LYS A 92 6.06 1.23 1.69
N LYS A 93 6.09 -0.09 1.58
CA LYS A 93 6.10 -0.77 0.29
C LYS A 93 5.08 -1.89 0.33
N ILE A 94 4.00 -1.75 -0.43
CA ILE A 94 3.07 -2.85 -0.72
C ILE A 94 3.54 -3.55 -1.98
N ASP A 95 3.71 -4.86 -1.88
CA ASP A 95 4.15 -5.72 -2.97
C ASP A 95 3.24 -6.94 -3.08
N GLY A 96 2.24 -6.87 -3.96
CA GLY A 96 1.32 -7.96 -4.24
C GLY A 96 1.89 -9.03 -5.17
N ARG A 97 3.18 -9.03 -5.52
CA ARG A 97 3.73 -10.13 -6.36
C ARG A 97 3.57 -11.47 -5.64
N GLY A 98 3.13 -12.50 -6.37
CA GLY A 98 2.93 -13.84 -5.84
C GLY A 98 1.57 -14.08 -5.16
N ALA A 99 0.68 -13.08 -5.15
CA ALA A 99 -0.71 -13.22 -4.72
C ALA A 99 -1.62 -12.37 -5.60
N ASN A 100 -2.86 -12.80 -5.82
CA ASN A 100 -3.88 -11.98 -6.45
C ASN A 100 -4.64 -11.16 -5.40
N VAL A 101 -4.24 -9.90 -5.23
CA VAL A 101 -4.75 -9.02 -4.18
C VAL A 101 -5.65 -7.96 -4.81
N HIS A 102 -6.92 -7.97 -4.41
CA HIS A 102 -7.90 -6.97 -4.79
C HIS A 102 -8.30 -6.11 -3.60
N ILE A 103 -8.19 -4.80 -3.72
CA ILE A 103 -8.80 -3.82 -2.81
C ILE A 103 -10.01 -3.25 -3.56
N ALA A 104 -11.22 -3.69 -3.23
CA ALA A 104 -12.39 -3.42 -4.07
C ALA A 104 -13.71 -3.31 -3.29
N TYR A 105 -14.75 -2.80 -3.97
CA TYR A 105 -16.12 -2.72 -3.45
C TYR A 105 -16.28 -1.92 -2.16
N GLY A 106 -15.35 -1.00 -1.90
CA GLY A 106 -15.26 -0.17 -0.71
C GLY A 106 -14.41 1.05 -1.02
N TYR A 107 -13.80 1.64 0.00
CA TYR A 107 -13.03 2.88 -0.16
C TYR A 107 -11.64 2.69 -0.76
N GLY A 108 -11.00 3.80 -1.06
CA GLY A 108 -9.68 3.89 -1.67
C GLY A 108 -8.53 3.92 -0.67
N ILE A 109 -7.34 4.13 -1.22
CA ILE A 109 -6.12 4.44 -0.48
C ILE A 109 -5.94 5.95 -0.45
N THR A 110 -5.55 6.49 0.69
CA THR A 110 -5.21 7.91 0.83
C THR A 110 -3.77 8.05 1.31
N LEU A 111 -2.94 8.70 0.50
CA LEU A 111 -1.57 9.11 0.82
C LEU A 111 -1.58 10.61 1.12
N GLN A 112 -1.59 10.95 2.41
CA GLN A 112 -1.66 12.35 2.85
C GLN A 112 -0.47 12.71 3.72
N PHE A 113 0.26 13.76 3.35
CA PHE A 113 1.45 14.24 4.08
C PHE A 113 2.47 13.13 4.39
N VAL A 114 2.58 12.15 3.50
CA VAL A 114 3.52 11.04 3.62
C VAL A 114 4.56 11.10 2.52
N HIS A 115 5.64 10.37 2.73
CA HIS A 115 6.66 10.23 1.71
C HIS A 115 7.23 8.82 1.64
N ASN A 116 7.91 8.52 0.54
CA ASN A 116 8.53 7.21 0.31
C ASN A 116 7.53 6.05 0.42
N VAL A 117 6.45 6.08 -0.37
CA VAL A 117 5.49 4.98 -0.48
C VAL A 117 5.58 4.33 -1.86
N ILE A 118 5.65 3.00 -1.90
CA ILE A 118 5.55 2.20 -3.13
C ILE A 118 4.32 1.30 -3.02
N ILE A 119 3.40 1.40 -3.98
CA ILE A 119 2.26 0.49 -4.11
C ILE A 119 2.44 -0.26 -5.44
N HIS A 120 2.62 -1.58 -5.38
CA HIS A 120 2.98 -2.37 -6.56
C HIS A 120 2.22 -3.70 -6.61
N ASN A 121 1.79 -4.06 -7.83
CA ASN A 121 1.20 -5.36 -8.17
C ASN A 121 -0.03 -5.73 -7.35
N ILE A 122 -0.96 -4.78 -7.18
CA ILE A 122 -2.28 -5.00 -6.58
C ILE A 122 -3.38 -4.45 -7.49
N HIS A 123 -4.60 -4.95 -7.34
CA HIS A 123 -5.76 -4.50 -8.08
C HIS A 123 -6.61 -3.57 -7.22
N ILE A 124 -6.84 -2.34 -7.66
CA ILE A 124 -7.74 -1.39 -7.00
C ILE A 124 -8.85 -1.03 -7.98
N HIS A 125 -10.10 -1.37 -7.64
CA HIS A 125 -11.22 -1.16 -8.55
C HIS A 125 -12.55 -1.06 -7.79
N ARG A 126 -13.60 -0.61 -8.49
CA ARG A 126 -14.98 -0.53 -7.97
C ARG A 126 -15.05 0.15 -6.61
N LYS A 127 -14.45 1.34 -6.56
CA LYS A 127 -14.45 2.20 -5.37
C LYS A 127 -15.80 2.90 -5.25
N VAL A 128 -16.16 3.25 -4.02
CA VAL A 128 -17.39 3.99 -3.72
C VAL A 128 -17.04 5.25 -2.93
N LYS A 129 -17.94 6.25 -3.02
CA LYS A 129 -17.81 7.53 -2.33
C LYS A 129 -17.83 7.36 -0.81
N SER A 130 -16.84 7.90 -0.11
CA SER A 130 -16.72 7.88 1.35
C SER A 130 -17.80 8.67 2.05
N SER A 131 -18.46 8.05 3.03
CA SER A 131 -19.38 8.74 3.94
C SER A 131 -18.65 9.65 4.93
N GLY A 132 -17.32 9.58 4.99
CA GLY A 132 -16.55 10.11 6.11
C GLY A 132 -16.71 9.25 7.36
N GLY A 133 -15.93 9.57 8.39
CA GLY A 133 -15.94 8.85 9.65
C GLY A 133 -14.64 8.98 10.44
N LEU A 134 -14.57 8.30 11.57
CA LEU A 134 -13.34 8.19 12.36
C LEU A 134 -12.39 7.20 11.70
N ILE A 135 -11.19 7.68 11.38
CA ILE A 135 -10.16 6.88 10.72
C ILE A 135 -8.87 6.95 11.53
N ARG A 136 -8.29 5.78 11.84
CA ARG A 136 -6.95 5.69 12.40
C ARG A 136 -5.92 5.84 11.28
N ASP A 137 -5.05 6.84 11.40
CA ASP A 137 -3.98 7.10 10.43
C ASP A 137 -2.57 6.83 10.99
N SER A 138 -2.44 6.62 12.30
CA SER A 138 -1.21 6.24 12.96
C SER A 138 -1.48 5.38 14.19
N GLU A 139 -0.43 4.80 14.78
CA GLU A 139 -0.52 3.99 16.00
C GLU A 139 -1.25 4.71 17.15
N ASN A 140 -1.07 6.03 17.28
CA ASN A 140 -1.53 6.80 18.44
C ASN A 140 -2.62 7.83 18.10
N PHE A 141 -3.00 7.96 16.83
CA PHE A 141 -3.95 8.98 16.40
C PHE A 141 -5.00 8.42 15.45
N TYR A 142 -6.24 8.79 15.71
CA TYR A 142 -7.35 8.68 14.78
C TYR A 142 -8.09 10.02 14.77
N GLY A 143 -8.59 10.39 13.60
CA GLY A 143 -9.25 11.67 13.37
C GLY A 143 -10.52 11.50 12.57
N TYR A 144 -11.39 12.50 12.65
CA TYR A 144 -12.58 12.53 11.81
C TYR A 144 -12.19 12.99 10.39
N ARG A 145 -12.66 12.25 9.39
CA ARG A 145 -12.48 12.58 7.98
C ARG A 145 -13.80 12.87 7.31
N ILE A 146 -13.77 13.84 6.40
CA ILE A 146 -14.90 14.20 5.58
C ILE A 146 -15.11 13.18 4.46
N VAL A 147 -16.20 13.39 3.73
CA VAL A 147 -16.57 12.68 2.51
C VAL A 147 -15.44 12.75 1.49
N GLY A 148 -15.12 11.61 0.88
CA GLY A 148 -14.16 11.47 -0.21
C GLY A 148 -14.84 10.94 -1.46
N ASP A 149 -14.32 11.26 -2.64
CA ASP A 149 -15.04 11.08 -3.92
C ASP A 149 -15.11 9.63 -4.42
N GLY A 150 -14.33 8.72 -3.82
CA GLY A 150 -14.25 7.32 -4.21
C GLY A 150 -13.11 7.03 -5.18
N ASP A 151 -11.99 7.73 -5.05
CA ASP A 151 -10.78 7.45 -5.82
C ASP A 151 -10.16 6.08 -5.48
N GLY A 152 -9.43 5.50 -6.43
CA GLY A 152 -8.60 4.32 -6.16
C GLY A 152 -7.45 4.65 -5.22
N ILE A 153 -6.73 5.71 -5.54
CA ILE A 153 -5.62 6.27 -4.77
C ILE A 153 -5.74 7.78 -4.82
N SER A 154 -5.86 8.42 -3.66
CA SER A 154 -5.76 9.88 -3.50
C SER A 154 -4.39 10.25 -2.93
N ILE A 155 -3.74 11.27 -3.49
CA ILE A 155 -2.41 11.73 -3.09
C ILE A 155 -2.46 13.23 -2.81
N PHE A 156 -2.14 13.61 -1.58
CA PHE A 156 -2.17 15.02 -1.15
C PHE A 156 -0.94 15.34 -0.30
N GLY A 157 -0.23 16.43 -0.64
CA GLY A 157 0.92 16.92 0.12
C GLY A 157 2.03 15.89 0.35
N SER A 158 2.21 14.94 -0.56
CA SER A 158 3.10 13.78 -0.41
C SER A 158 4.30 13.83 -1.36
N SER A 159 5.39 13.11 -1.02
CA SER A 159 6.67 13.12 -1.80
C SER A 159 7.43 11.79 -1.92
#